data_AF-A0A444JPC7-F1
#
_entry.id   AF-A0A444JPC7-F1
#
_cell.length_a   1.000
_cell.length_b   1.000
_cell.length_c   1.000
_cell.angle_alpha   90.00
_cell.angle_beta   90.00
_cell.angle_gamma   90.00
#
_symmetry.space_group_name_H-M   'P 1'
#
loop_
_entity.id
_entity.type
_entity.pdbx_description
1 polymer ?
#
loop_
_entity_poly.entity_id
_entity_poly.type
_entity_poly.pdbx_seq_one_letter_code
_entity_poly.pdbx_strand_id
1 'polypeptide(L)'
;MNTLWNRFIIGFRQDGFAWLETIVVSVLSIYVWTQSDSLAATSTEHNFFWPLFGPLLIALRYGFAKGFICALLTTAGLASIMNATGLLEYYPISLAIGLILVAMIAGEFHDYWHTINQKHILDHTYMTQKLDSFTQNYHLLKVSHDQLEQRTAGQTVSLRASISALHKIASKHSSHRLEHLGHPFLNLLAEIGGLEVAGIYRVHDGEIDQQVHATLGDHHRLVLSDPMLLDMLATRKLLSPAKLDENATHKSRYQLCIPLLDTHKTLQGVVIAESAKFFMLTPANVALLSLVSNHAADLLSDAIVTPILQAHQSALFLSYLDRAEYNKRHYGADSTLVVCIDTNGAHKKSLDSIVNYRRGADVYWSCRTKHRQNALVVLLPLTTIYDAQQYIKRLKELLSLTITSDSNDIDILGPLSLEQDIKQIKSLMNELGAYDENLAVYSDDLI
;
A
#
# COMPACT_ATOMS: atom_id res chain seq x y z
N MET A 1 -12.01 -29.55 -44.28
CA MET A 1 -11.25 -30.65 -44.90
C MET A 1 -10.93 -31.67 -43.81
N ASN A 2 -11.35 -32.92 -43.99
CA ASN A 2 -11.74 -33.88 -42.95
C ASN A 2 -10.80 -34.02 -41.75
N THR A 3 -11.35 -33.89 -40.53
CA THR A 3 -10.71 -34.21 -39.25
C THR A 3 -10.15 -35.64 -39.21
N LEU A 4 -10.75 -36.55 -39.98
CA LEU A 4 -10.27 -37.91 -40.21
C LEU A 4 -8.97 -37.96 -41.02
N TRP A 5 -8.79 -37.05 -41.99
CA TRP A 5 -7.60 -36.98 -42.83
C TRP A 5 -6.41 -36.40 -42.05
N ASN A 6 -6.66 -35.36 -41.26
CA ASN A 6 -5.64 -34.85 -40.32
C ASN A 6 -5.29 -35.90 -39.25
N ARG A 7 -6.23 -36.71 -38.75
CA ARG A 7 -5.93 -37.82 -37.84
C ARG A 7 -5.12 -38.94 -38.48
N PHE A 8 -5.36 -39.25 -39.76
CA PHE A 8 -4.55 -40.21 -40.51
C PHE A 8 -3.11 -39.74 -40.70
N ILE A 9 -2.91 -38.44 -40.95
CA ILE A 9 -1.60 -37.82 -41.17
C ILE A 9 -0.85 -37.64 -39.83
N ILE A 10 -1.53 -37.28 -38.76
CA ILE A 10 -0.92 -36.94 -37.45
C ILE A 10 -0.73 -38.17 -36.54
N GLY A 11 -1.46 -39.27 -36.79
CA GLY A 11 -1.39 -40.49 -35.99
C GLY A 11 -2.33 -40.50 -34.80
N PHE A 12 -2.76 -41.71 -34.44
CA PHE A 12 -3.65 -41.91 -33.32
C PHE A 12 -2.83 -41.98 -32.04
N ARG A 13 -2.92 -40.91 -31.23
CA ARG A 13 -2.25 -40.79 -29.92
C ARG A 13 -2.70 -41.81 -28.86
N GLN A 14 -3.76 -42.57 -29.10
CA GLN A 14 -4.21 -43.63 -28.18
C GLN A 14 -3.42 -44.91 -28.45
N ASP A 15 -2.77 -45.45 -27.41
CA ASP A 15 -1.86 -46.59 -27.54
C ASP A 15 -2.48 -47.78 -28.26
N GLY A 16 -3.74 -48.11 -27.97
CA GLY A 16 -4.44 -49.23 -28.60
C GLY A 16 -4.58 -49.11 -30.12
N PHE A 17 -4.78 -47.90 -30.65
CA PHE A 17 -4.92 -47.69 -32.09
C PHE A 17 -3.57 -47.70 -32.80
N ALA A 18 -2.50 -47.22 -32.14
CA ALA A 18 -1.14 -47.29 -32.66
C ALA A 18 -0.66 -48.75 -32.82
N TRP A 19 -1.04 -49.64 -31.90
CA TRP A 19 -0.76 -51.08 -32.03
C TRP A 19 -1.52 -51.72 -33.18
N LEU A 20 -2.80 -51.35 -33.39
CA LEU A 20 -3.58 -51.82 -34.53
C LEU A 20 -2.95 -51.38 -35.85
N GLU A 21 -2.55 -50.10 -35.96
CA GLU A 21 -1.86 -49.57 -37.15
C GLU A 21 -0.54 -50.30 -37.41
N THR A 22 0.21 -50.64 -36.36
CA THR A 22 1.44 -51.44 -36.46
C THR A 22 1.18 -52.83 -37.07
N ILE A 23 0.11 -53.50 -36.63
CA ILE A 23 -0.28 -54.82 -37.16
C ILE A 23 -0.78 -54.72 -38.61
N VAL A 24 -1.58 -53.70 -38.93
CA VAL A 24 -2.08 -53.51 -40.30
C VAL A 24 -0.93 -53.20 -41.26
N VAL A 25 0.01 -52.34 -40.87
CA VAL A 25 1.17 -51.97 -41.69
C VAL A 25 2.14 -53.14 -41.83
N SER A 26 2.31 -53.98 -40.81
CA SER A 26 3.14 -55.19 -40.94
C SER A 26 2.52 -56.20 -41.90
N VAL A 27 1.22 -56.44 -41.85
CA VAL A 27 0.50 -57.31 -42.81
C VAL A 27 0.61 -56.76 -44.24
N LEU A 28 0.45 -55.44 -44.42
CA LEU A 28 0.64 -54.78 -45.72
C LEU A 28 2.09 -54.92 -46.22
N SER A 29 3.08 -54.74 -45.36
CA SER A 29 4.49 -54.90 -45.72
C SER A 29 4.82 -56.35 -46.11
N ILE A 30 4.27 -57.34 -45.40
CA ILE A 30 4.36 -58.76 -45.76
C ILE A 30 3.70 -59.00 -47.14
N TYR A 31 2.50 -58.48 -47.37
CA TYR A 31 1.81 -58.62 -48.66
C TYR A 31 2.64 -58.03 -49.81
N VAL A 32 3.17 -56.82 -49.64
CA VAL A 32 4.06 -56.16 -50.61
C VAL A 32 5.35 -56.97 -50.80
N TRP A 33 5.90 -57.57 -49.74
CA TRP A 33 7.09 -58.42 -49.83
C TRP A 33 6.80 -59.69 -50.64
N THR A 34 5.65 -60.32 -50.43
CA THR A 34 5.26 -61.54 -51.18
C THR A 34 4.95 -61.28 -52.66
N GLN A 35 4.44 -60.09 -53.00
CA GLN A 35 4.12 -59.70 -54.38
C GLN A 35 5.31 -59.05 -55.09
N SER A 36 6.29 -58.55 -54.34
CA SER A 36 7.53 -58.06 -54.90
C SER A 36 8.37 -59.25 -55.35
N ASP A 37 8.86 -59.20 -56.59
CA ASP A 37 9.70 -60.22 -57.25
C ASP A 37 11.05 -60.52 -56.55
N SER A 38 11.22 -60.00 -55.33
CA SER A 38 12.34 -60.20 -54.40
C SER A 38 12.47 -61.64 -53.85
N LEU A 39 11.48 -62.50 -54.10
CA LEU A 39 11.48 -63.92 -53.67
C LEU A 39 12.10 -64.87 -54.71
N ALA A 40 12.31 -64.43 -55.95
CA ALA A 40 12.92 -65.27 -56.98
C ALA A 40 14.45 -65.15 -56.93
N ALA A 41 15.13 -66.24 -56.59
CA ALA A 41 16.59 -66.36 -56.56
C ALA A 41 17.30 -66.13 -57.93
N THR A 42 16.54 -65.84 -58.99
CA THR A 42 17.02 -65.65 -60.38
C THR A 42 16.75 -64.27 -60.97
N SER A 43 16.36 -63.28 -60.17
CA SER A 43 16.16 -61.91 -60.65
C SER A 43 17.50 -61.17 -60.73
N THR A 44 18.06 -61.03 -61.94
CA THR A 44 19.30 -60.29 -62.24
C THR A 44 19.15 -58.76 -62.20
N GLU A 45 18.00 -58.22 -61.77
CA GLU A 45 17.79 -56.79 -61.62
C GLU A 45 17.69 -56.38 -60.13
N HIS A 46 18.44 -55.34 -59.77
CA HIS A 46 18.48 -54.78 -58.42
C HIS A 46 17.18 -54.01 -58.11
N ASN A 47 16.12 -54.74 -57.80
CA ASN A 47 14.85 -54.11 -57.39
C ASN A 47 14.95 -53.54 -55.97
N PHE A 48 14.44 -52.31 -55.80
CA PHE A 48 14.40 -51.63 -54.52
C PHE A 48 13.53 -52.40 -53.50
N PHE A 49 13.98 -52.49 -52.26
CA PHE A 49 13.30 -53.23 -51.19
C PHE A 49 12.13 -52.43 -50.59
N TRP A 50 11.00 -52.42 -51.31
CA TRP A 50 9.76 -51.75 -50.91
C TRP A 50 9.21 -52.12 -49.51
N PRO A 51 9.33 -53.36 -49.02
CA PRO A 51 8.84 -53.74 -47.69
C PRO A 51 9.49 -52.96 -46.54
N LEU A 52 10.66 -52.34 -46.76
CA LEU A 52 11.37 -51.48 -45.80
C LEU A 52 10.49 -50.35 -45.28
N PHE A 53 9.66 -49.76 -46.14
CA PHE A 53 8.89 -48.56 -45.78
C PHE A 53 7.88 -48.82 -44.67
N GLY A 54 7.33 -50.03 -44.53
CA GLY A 54 6.35 -50.33 -43.48
C GLY A 54 6.94 -50.15 -42.07
N PRO A 55 7.94 -50.95 -41.69
CA PRO A 55 8.61 -50.81 -40.40
C PRO A 55 9.28 -49.45 -40.18
N LEU A 56 9.86 -48.86 -41.24
CA LEU A 56 10.48 -47.52 -41.17
C LEU A 56 9.45 -46.42 -40.83
N LEU A 57 8.29 -46.41 -41.48
CA LEU A 57 7.24 -45.42 -41.24
C LEU A 57 6.67 -45.54 -39.83
N ILE A 58 6.47 -46.77 -39.35
CA ILE A 58 6.01 -47.02 -37.98
C ILE A 58 7.06 -46.55 -36.97
N ALA A 59 8.34 -46.84 -37.21
CA ALA A 59 9.43 -46.40 -36.33
C ALA A 59 9.52 -44.86 -36.21
N LEU A 60 9.47 -44.15 -37.35
CA LEU A 60 9.50 -42.68 -37.39
C LEU A 60 8.29 -42.00 -36.76
N ARG A 61 7.16 -42.70 -36.68
CA ARG A 61 5.89 -42.15 -36.20
C ARG A 61 5.60 -42.50 -34.73
N TYR A 62 5.98 -43.71 -34.33
CA TYR A 62 5.56 -44.31 -33.07
C TYR A 62 6.73 -44.72 -32.17
N GLY A 63 7.97 -44.51 -32.60
CA GLY A 63 9.17 -44.75 -31.81
C GLY A 63 9.76 -46.14 -31.97
N PHE A 64 10.82 -46.39 -31.20
CA PHE A 64 11.65 -47.60 -31.28
C PHE A 64 10.83 -48.87 -31.08
N ALA A 65 10.04 -48.96 -30.00
CA ALA A 65 9.39 -50.21 -29.61
C ALA A 65 8.39 -50.72 -30.67
N LYS A 66 7.56 -49.82 -31.20
CA LYS A 66 6.55 -50.17 -32.22
C LYS A 66 7.21 -50.41 -33.59
N GLY A 67 8.25 -49.66 -33.93
CA GLY A 67 9.06 -49.89 -35.14
C GLY A 67 9.76 -51.26 -35.13
N PHE A 68 10.39 -51.62 -34.01
CA PHE A 68 11.03 -52.91 -33.81
C PHE A 68 10.04 -54.07 -33.89
N ILE A 69 8.88 -53.95 -33.24
CA ILE A 69 7.86 -55.00 -33.28
C ILE A 69 7.27 -55.12 -34.69
N CYS A 70 7.04 -54.00 -35.39
CA CYS A 70 6.63 -54.03 -36.80
C CYS A 70 7.65 -54.80 -37.65
N ALA A 71 8.94 -54.46 -37.52
CA ALA A 71 10.04 -55.11 -38.22
C ALA A 71 10.11 -56.62 -37.93
N LEU A 72 9.99 -57.00 -36.65
CA LEU A 72 9.97 -58.39 -36.22
C LEU A 72 8.76 -59.14 -36.80
N LEU A 73 7.58 -58.54 -36.75
CA LEU A 73 6.35 -59.13 -37.28
C LEU A 73 6.44 -59.31 -38.81
N THR A 74 7.02 -58.35 -39.53
CA THR A 74 7.24 -58.46 -40.98
C THR A 74 8.23 -59.57 -41.35
N THR A 75 9.36 -59.66 -40.64
CA THR A 75 10.40 -60.64 -40.92
C THR A 75 10.01 -62.06 -40.48
N ALA A 76 9.36 -62.21 -39.32
CA ALA A 76 8.82 -63.47 -38.82
C ALA A 76 7.59 -63.94 -39.61
N GLY A 77 6.71 -63.01 -40.00
CA GLY A 77 5.55 -63.29 -40.83
C GLY A 77 5.96 -63.83 -42.21
N LEU A 78 6.98 -63.22 -42.83
CA LEU A 78 7.54 -63.74 -44.07
C LEU A 78 8.18 -65.13 -43.87
N ALA A 79 8.99 -65.32 -42.82
CA ALA A 79 9.60 -66.61 -42.54
C ALA A 79 8.56 -67.72 -42.36
N SER A 80 7.43 -67.42 -41.71
CA SER A 80 6.31 -68.36 -41.56
C SER A 80 5.66 -68.73 -42.90
N ILE A 81 5.50 -67.76 -43.82
CA ILE A 81 4.95 -68.00 -45.15
C ILE A 81 5.91 -68.85 -45.99
N MET A 82 7.22 -68.53 -45.96
CA MET A 82 8.25 -69.29 -46.68
C MET A 82 8.44 -70.71 -46.13
N ASN A 83 8.26 -70.91 -44.83
CA ASN A 83 8.23 -72.24 -44.22
C ASN A 83 7.06 -73.08 -44.74
N ALA A 84 5.86 -72.47 -44.82
CA ALA A 84 4.65 -73.15 -45.29
C ALA A 84 4.71 -73.50 -46.79
N THR A 85 5.46 -72.73 -47.59
CA THR A 85 5.68 -72.99 -49.02
C THR A 85 6.93 -73.83 -49.32
N GLY A 86 7.71 -74.20 -48.30
CA GLY A 86 8.92 -75.03 -48.43
C GLY A 86 10.15 -74.31 -48.99
N LEU A 87 10.17 -72.97 -48.98
CA LEU A 87 11.23 -72.12 -49.57
C LEU A 87 12.16 -71.51 -48.51
N LEU A 88 12.21 -72.06 -47.30
CA LEU A 88 12.94 -71.49 -46.15
C LEU A 88 14.44 -71.29 -46.42
N GLU A 89 15.05 -72.16 -47.23
CA GLU A 89 16.48 -72.13 -47.57
C GLU A 89 16.90 -70.84 -48.32
N TYR A 90 15.95 -70.16 -48.96
CA TYR A 90 16.18 -68.92 -49.70
C TYR A 90 15.86 -67.65 -48.89
N TYR A 91 15.65 -67.78 -47.57
CA TYR A 91 15.32 -66.64 -46.73
C TYR A 91 16.48 -65.62 -46.66
N PRO A 92 16.27 -64.34 -47.05
CA PRO A 92 17.33 -63.34 -47.09
C PRO A 92 17.60 -62.77 -45.69
N ILE A 93 18.38 -63.50 -44.88
CA ILE A 93 18.74 -63.12 -43.50
C ILE A 93 19.36 -61.70 -43.44
N SER A 94 20.19 -61.34 -44.42
CA SER A 94 20.83 -60.02 -44.49
C SER A 94 19.82 -58.87 -44.60
N LEU A 95 18.77 -59.03 -45.43
CA LEU A 95 17.71 -58.02 -45.58
C LEU A 95 16.82 -57.93 -44.34
N ALA A 96 16.55 -59.06 -43.69
CA ALA A 96 15.76 -59.08 -42.44
C ALA A 96 16.48 -58.34 -41.31
N ILE A 97 17.79 -58.59 -41.13
CA ILE A 97 18.61 -57.89 -40.14
C ILE A 97 18.70 -56.40 -40.48
N GLY A 98 18.94 -56.06 -41.76
CA GLY A 98 19.00 -54.67 -42.21
C GLY A 98 17.70 -53.90 -41.96
N LEU A 99 16.55 -54.51 -42.21
CA LEU A 99 15.23 -53.92 -41.96
C LEU A 99 14.99 -53.67 -40.47
N ILE A 100 15.35 -54.61 -39.60
CA ILE A 100 15.26 -54.43 -38.15
C ILE A 100 16.18 -53.29 -37.68
N LEU A 101 17.42 -53.27 -38.15
CA LEU A 101 18.42 -52.29 -37.73
C LEU A 101 18.03 -50.87 -38.18
N VAL A 102 17.58 -50.71 -39.42
CA VAL A 102 17.09 -49.42 -39.95
C VAL A 102 15.85 -48.93 -39.19
N ALA A 103 14.89 -49.82 -38.91
CA ALA A 103 13.72 -49.47 -38.10
C ALA A 103 14.10 -49.07 -36.67
N MET A 104 15.05 -49.78 -36.05
CA MET A 104 15.55 -49.45 -34.71
C MET A 104 16.23 -48.08 -34.68
N ILE A 105 17.17 -47.80 -35.60
CA ILE A 105 17.86 -46.50 -35.66
C ILE A 105 16.84 -45.38 -35.86
N ALA A 106 15.93 -45.52 -36.82
CA ALA A 106 14.92 -44.51 -37.11
C ALA A 106 14.00 -44.25 -35.90
N GLY A 107 13.64 -45.30 -35.17
CA GLY A 107 12.82 -45.21 -33.97
C GLY A 107 13.54 -44.57 -32.78
N GLU A 108 14.82 -44.88 -32.58
CA GLU A 108 15.65 -44.26 -31.52
C GLU A 108 15.79 -42.75 -31.74
N PHE A 109 16.00 -42.33 -32.99
CA PHE A 109 16.01 -40.91 -33.33
C PHE A 109 14.66 -40.25 -33.06
N HIS A 110 13.55 -40.92 -33.38
CA HIS A 110 12.22 -40.41 -33.04
C HIS A 110 12.06 -40.21 -31.52
N ASP A 111 12.38 -41.23 -30.72
CA ASP A 111 12.21 -41.20 -29.26
C ASP A 111 13.09 -40.12 -28.61
N TYR A 112 14.33 -39.97 -29.07
CA TYR A 112 15.24 -38.92 -28.63
C TYR A 112 14.70 -37.50 -28.93
N TRP A 113 14.29 -37.25 -30.18
CA TRP A 113 13.74 -35.95 -30.57
C TRP A 113 12.40 -35.66 -29.92
N HIS A 114 11.56 -36.69 -29.74
CA HIS A 114 10.29 -36.55 -29.05
C HIS A 114 10.49 -36.14 -27.59
N THR A 115 11.45 -36.75 -26.88
CA THR A 115 11.80 -36.39 -25.50
C THR A 115 12.32 -34.95 -25.41
N ILE A 116 13.21 -34.55 -26.33
CA ILE A 116 13.72 -33.17 -26.40
C ILE A 116 12.58 -32.17 -26.65
N ASN A 117 11.69 -32.47 -27.58
CA ASN A 117 10.58 -31.57 -27.92
C ASN A 117 9.59 -31.45 -26.76
N GLN A 118 9.27 -32.56 -26.07
CA GLN A 118 8.45 -32.52 -24.86
C GLN A 118 9.08 -31.65 -23.77
N LYS A 119 10.40 -31.77 -23.56
CA LYS A 119 11.12 -30.93 -22.60
C LYS A 119 11.01 -29.45 -22.97
N HIS A 120 11.23 -29.08 -24.23
CA HIS A 120 11.11 -27.70 -24.68
C HIS A 120 9.69 -27.14 -24.52
N ILE A 121 8.66 -27.94 -24.77
CA ILE A 121 7.26 -27.54 -24.57
C ILE A 121 6.99 -27.27 -23.08
N LEU A 122 7.46 -28.15 -22.18
CA LEU A 122 7.33 -27.96 -20.74
C LEU A 122 8.08 -26.72 -20.25
N ASP A 123 9.33 -26.53 -20.69
CA ASP A 123 10.14 -25.37 -20.33
C ASP A 123 9.50 -24.07 -20.82
N HIS A 124 9.02 -24.04 -22.07
CA HIS A 124 8.29 -22.88 -22.61
C HIS A 124 7.05 -22.56 -21.77
N THR A 125 6.24 -23.57 -21.47
CA THR A 125 5.00 -23.41 -20.68
C THR A 125 5.32 -22.87 -19.27
N TYR A 126 6.35 -23.41 -18.63
CA TYR A 126 6.81 -22.94 -17.32
C TYR A 126 7.28 -21.49 -17.37
N MET A 127 8.05 -21.10 -18.39
CA MET A 127 8.52 -19.72 -18.54
C MET A 127 7.37 -18.74 -18.79
N THR A 128 6.38 -19.12 -19.60
CA THR A 128 5.17 -18.29 -19.80
C THR A 128 4.43 -18.09 -18.48
N GLN A 129 4.17 -19.16 -17.72
CA GLN A 129 3.51 -19.06 -16.41
C GLN A 129 4.28 -18.17 -15.42
N LYS A 130 5.61 -18.25 -15.43
CA LYS A 130 6.46 -17.42 -14.58
C LYS A 130 6.44 -15.94 -14.97
N LEU A 131 6.41 -15.65 -16.27
CA LEU A 131 6.28 -14.27 -16.78
C LEU A 131 4.92 -13.67 -16.43
N ASP A 132 3.83 -14.44 -16.54
CA ASP A 132 2.50 -13.98 -16.17
C ASP A 132 2.43 -13.65 -14.68
N SER A 133 2.98 -14.54 -13.83
CA SER A 133 3.08 -14.30 -12.38
C SER A 133 3.91 -13.06 -12.05
N PHE A 134 5.06 -12.89 -12.70
CA PHE A 134 5.89 -11.69 -12.51
C PHE A 134 5.16 -10.42 -12.92
N THR A 135 4.46 -10.45 -14.06
CA THR A 135 3.69 -9.31 -14.57
C THR A 135 2.57 -8.92 -13.61
N GLN A 136 1.83 -9.90 -13.09
CA GLN A 136 0.78 -9.66 -12.10
C GLN A 136 1.34 -9.04 -10.82
N ASN A 137 2.43 -9.59 -10.29
CA ASN A 137 3.08 -9.07 -9.09
C ASN A 137 3.63 -7.65 -9.29
N TYR A 138 4.28 -7.41 -10.44
CA TYR A 138 4.78 -6.07 -10.79
C TYR A 138 3.64 -5.06 -10.90
N HIS A 139 2.53 -5.42 -11.57
CA HIS A 139 1.37 -4.55 -11.69
C HIS A 139 0.77 -4.21 -10.32
N LEU A 140 0.62 -5.21 -9.44
CA LEU A 140 0.14 -5.00 -8.07
C LEU A 140 1.07 -4.07 -7.28
N LEU A 141 2.38 -4.28 -7.38
CA LEU A 141 3.37 -3.43 -6.72
C LEU A 141 3.32 -1.99 -7.24
N LYS A 142 3.24 -1.82 -8.56
CA LYS A 142 3.14 -0.51 -9.19
C LYS A 142 1.89 0.24 -8.72
N VAL A 143 0.72 -0.41 -8.75
CA VAL A 143 -0.53 0.21 -8.27
C VAL A 143 -0.42 0.57 -6.78
N SER A 144 0.19 -0.28 -5.95
CA SER A 144 0.42 0.05 -4.55
C SER A 144 1.35 1.25 -4.37
N HIS A 145 2.40 1.36 -5.18
CA HIS A 145 3.33 2.49 -5.15
C HIS A 145 2.63 3.77 -5.60
N ASP A 146 1.93 3.75 -6.73
CA ASP A 146 1.20 4.89 -7.28
C ASP A 146 0.14 5.39 -6.27
N GLN A 147 -0.55 4.48 -5.57
CA GLN A 147 -1.46 4.85 -4.49
C GLN A 147 -0.76 5.47 -3.29
N LEU A 148 0.42 4.98 -2.92
CA LEU A 148 1.21 5.50 -1.81
C LEU A 148 1.79 6.88 -2.14
N GLU A 149 2.24 7.08 -3.38
CA GLU A 149 2.71 8.35 -3.92
C GLU A 149 1.58 9.39 -3.97
N GLN A 150 0.41 9.00 -4.50
CA GLN A 150 -0.76 9.88 -4.57
C GLN A 150 -1.25 10.30 -3.17
N ARG A 151 -1.20 9.39 -2.18
CA ARG A 151 -1.54 9.71 -0.79
C ARG A 151 -0.49 10.59 -0.12
N THR A 152 0.79 10.32 -0.34
CA THR A 152 1.90 11.11 0.24
C THR A 152 1.89 12.55 -0.30
N ALA A 153 1.57 12.74 -1.58
CA ALA A 153 1.48 14.07 -2.17
C ALA A 153 0.24 14.88 -1.72
N GLY A 154 -0.85 14.22 -1.31
CA GLY A 154 -2.11 14.88 -0.92
C GLY A 154 -2.31 15.12 0.59
N GLN A 155 -1.65 14.35 1.45
CA GLN A 155 -1.97 14.29 2.89
C GLN A 155 -1.63 15.57 3.69
N THR A 156 -0.59 16.32 3.33
CA THR A 156 -0.20 17.54 4.09
C THR A 156 -1.14 18.72 3.86
N VAL A 157 -1.72 18.83 2.66
CA VAL A 157 -2.64 19.92 2.30
C VAL A 157 -4.08 19.62 2.76
N SER A 158 -4.50 18.34 2.84
CA SER A 158 -5.85 17.97 3.31
C SER A 158 -6.03 18.13 4.82
N LEU A 159 -4.99 17.84 5.62
CA LEU A 159 -5.12 17.81 7.08
C LEU A 159 -5.43 19.18 7.69
N ARG A 160 -4.75 20.24 7.24
CA ARG A 160 -5.03 21.61 7.71
C ARG A 160 -6.46 22.03 7.37
N ALA A 161 -6.95 21.66 6.19
CA ALA A 161 -8.31 21.97 5.76
C ALA A 161 -9.34 21.26 6.65
N SER A 162 -9.13 19.98 6.96
CA SER A 162 -10.01 19.21 7.85
C SER A 162 -10.02 19.75 9.29
N ILE A 163 -8.87 20.09 9.86
CA ILE A 163 -8.81 20.72 11.21
C ILE A 163 -9.49 22.09 11.20
N SER A 164 -9.28 22.90 10.16
CA SER A 164 -9.94 24.20 9.98
C SER A 164 -11.48 24.06 9.90
N ALA A 165 -11.96 23.02 9.21
CA ALA A 165 -13.39 22.72 9.14
C ALA A 165 -13.97 22.35 10.52
N LEU A 166 -13.27 21.52 11.29
CA LEU A 166 -13.66 21.20 12.67
C LEU A 166 -13.67 22.46 13.55
N HIS A 167 -12.65 23.30 13.46
CA HIS A 167 -12.59 24.55 14.22
C HIS A 167 -13.77 25.48 13.90
N LYS A 168 -14.18 25.56 12.63
CA LYS A 168 -15.34 26.38 12.21
C LYS A 168 -16.66 25.86 12.79
N ILE A 169 -16.80 24.54 12.96
CA ILE A 169 -17.97 23.93 13.61
C ILE A 169 -17.94 24.23 15.11
N ALA A 170 -16.78 24.01 15.75
CA ALA A 170 -16.56 24.27 17.17
C ALA A 170 -16.88 25.72 17.55
N SER A 171 -16.45 26.70 16.74
CA SER A 171 -16.68 28.11 17.00
C SER A 171 -18.15 28.54 16.84
N LYS A 172 -18.94 27.83 16.03
CA LYS A 172 -20.36 28.14 15.82
C LYS A 172 -21.25 27.58 16.94
N HIS A 173 -20.85 26.46 17.55
CA HIS A 173 -21.65 25.73 18.52
C HIS A 173 -20.93 25.62 19.87
N SER A 174 -20.69 26.76 20.52
CA SER A 174 -19.84 26.84 21.73
C SER A 174 -20.39 26.09 22.94
N SER A 175 -21.71 25.93 23.07
CA SER A 175 -22.39 25.29 24.21
C SER A 175 -22.56 23.77 24.07
N HIS A 176 -22.58 23.23 22.84
CA HIS A 176 -22.80 21.81 22.53
C HIS A 176 -21.74 21.28 21.55
N ARG A 177 -20.46 21.56 21.83
CA ARG A 177 -19.37 21.27 20.88
C ARG A 177 -19.27 19.80 20.50
N LEU A 178 -19.30 18.90 21.49
CA LEU A 178 -19.11 17.47 21.23
C LEU A 178 -20.26 16.85 20.42
N GLU A 179 -21.49 17.32 20.62
CA GLU A 179 -22.67 16.85 19.86
C GLU A 179 -22.53 17.17 18.36
N HIS A 180 -22.04 18.37 18.04
CA HIS A 180 -21.87 18.81 16.65
C HIS A 180 -20.53 18.40 16.03
N LEU A 181 -19.48 18.22 16.83
CA LEU A 181 -18.15 17.80 16.36
C LEU A 181 -18.00 16.28 16.26
N GLY A 182 -18.75 15.50 17.04
CA GLY A 182 -18.55 14.06 17.19
C GLY A 182 -18.56 13.32 15.85
N HIS A 183 -19.59 13.52 15.02
CA HIS A 183 -19.71 12.86 13.71
C HIS A 183 -18.66 13.35 12.69
N PRO A 184 -18.48 14.66 12.46
CA PRO A 184 -17.42 15.16 11.58
C PRO A 184 -16.02 14.67 11.96
N PHE A 185 -15.73 14.62 13.27
CA PHE A 185 -14.45 14.14 13.78
C PHE A 185 -14.28 12.64 13.61
N LEU A 186 -15.29 11.81 13.94
CA LEU A 186 -15.24 10.37 13.69
C LEU A 186 -15.06 10.05 12.21
N ASN A 187 -15.73 10.79 11.31
CA ASN A 187 -15.56 10.61 9.87
C ASN A 187 -14.12 10.93 9.41
N LEU A 188 -13.51 11.98 9.95
CA LEU A 188 -12.11 12.31 9.67
C LEU A 188 -11.17 11.21 10.16
N LEU A 189 -11.39 10.67 11.36
CA LEU A 189 -10.62 9.54 11.86
C LEU A 189 -10.86 8.27 11.03
N ALA A 190 -12.06 8.07 10.51
CA ALA A 190 -12.38 6.96 9.60
C ALA A 190 -11.63 7.05 8.28
N GLU A 191 -11.51 8.26 7.72
CA GLU A 191 -10.75 8.50 6.49
C GLU A 191 -9.26 8.21 6.68
N ILE A 192 -8.68 8.60 7.83
CA ILE A 192 -7.25 8.42 8.13
C ILE A 192 -6.93 6.97 8.53
N GLY A 193 -7.69 6.42 9.48
CA GLY A 193 -7.42 5.14 10.13
C GLY A 193 -8.19 3.95 9.54
N GLY A 194 -9.11 4.18 8.61
CA GLY A 194 -10.00 3.15 8.10
C GLY A 194 -10.93 2.58 9.17
N LEU A 195 -11.43 3.43 10.08
CA LEU A 195 -12.41 3.04 11.10
C LEU A 195 -13.73 2.63 10.43
N GLU A 196 -14.32 1.54 10.89
CA GLU A 196 -15.61 1.04 10.38
C GLU A 196 -16.69 1.04 11.46
N VAL A 197 -16.32 0.60 12.67
CA VAL A 197 -17.20 0.60 13.84
C VAL A 197 -16.48 1.29 14.98
N ALA A 198 -16.94 2.48 15.37
CA ALA A 198 -16.31 3.28 16.42
C ALA A 198 -17.32 4.19 17.13
N GLY A 199 -16.98 4.65 18.33
CA GLY A 199 -17.72 5.67 19.04
C GLY A 199 -16.82 6.62 19.79
N ILE A 200 -17.35 7.82 20.05
CA ILE A 200 -16.71 8.86 20.83
C ILE A 200 -17.46 9.09 22.14
N TYR A 201 -16.68 9.16 23.21
CA TYR A 201 -17.16 9.35 24.58
C TYR A 201 -16.45 10.55 25.22
N ARG A 202 -17.19 11.31 26.01
CA ARG A 202 -16.62 12.40 26.81
C ARG A 202 -15.98 11.84 28.07
N VAL A 203 -14.93 12.49 28.53
CA VAL A 203 -14.33 12.20 29.83
C VAL A 203 -14.48 13.41 30.74
N HIS A 204 -15.01 13.18 31.93
CA HIS A 204 -15.17 14.19 32.98
C HIS A 204 -14.52 13.66 34.26
N ASP A 205 -13.60 14.44 34.83
CA ASP A 205 -12.86 14.09 36.06
C ASP A 205 -12.18 12.71 36.04
N GLY A 206 -11.79 12.25 34.85
CA GLY A 206 -11.13 10.95 34.64
C GLY A 206 -12.09 9.77 34.46
N GLU A 207 -13.39 9.98 34.56
CA GLU A 207 -14.42 8.97 34.27
C GLU A 207 -15.03 9.19 32.89
N ILE A 208 -15.29 8.08 32.17
CA ILE A 208 -15.90 8.10 30.85
C ILE A 208 -17.42 8.20 31.01
N ASP A 209 -18.03 9.19 30.37
CA ASP A 209 -19.48 9.27 30.24
C ASP A 209 -20.00 8.10 29.39
N GLN A 210 -20.96 7.34 29.92
CA GLN A 210 -21.56 6.21 29.22
C GLN A 210 -22.46 6.64 28.06
N GLN A 211 -22.86 7.90 28.01
CA GLN A 211 -23.59 8.45 26.88
C GLN A 211 -22.69 8.54 25.65
N VAL A 212 -23.09 7.84 24.58
CA VAL A 212 -22.39 7.95 23.30
C VAL A 212 -22.78 9.25 22.59
N HIS A 213 -21.79 10.05 22.22
CA HIS A 213 -22.05 11.34 21.56
C HIS A 213 -22.10 11.24 20.04
N ALA A 214 -21.30 10.34 19.46
CA ALA A 214 -21.38 9.98 18.05
C ALA A 214 -20.90 8.54 17.85
N THR A 215 -21.46 7.90 16.83
CA THR A 215 -21.12 6.54 16.42
C THR A 215 -20.85 6.48 14.93
N LEU A 216 -19.95 5.61 14.55
CA LEU A 216 -19.68 5.19 13.19
C LEU A 216 -19.97 3.70 13.09
N GLY A 217 -20.75 3.30 12.07
CA GLY A 217 -21.19 1.92 11.89
C GLY A 217 -22.32 1.50 12.84
N ASP A 218 -22.86 0.31 12.60
CA ASP A 218 -23.97 -0.24 13.39
C ASP A 218 -23.45 -1.02 14.61
N HIS A 219 -24.24 -1.07 15.69
CA HIS A 219 -24.03 -1.92 16.89
C HIS A 219 -22.82 -1.59 17.79
N HIS A 220 -22.24 -0.39 17.72
CA HIS A 220 -21.18 0.01 18.64
C HIS A 220 -21.61 -0.07 20.11
N ARG A 221 -20.76 -0.62 20.99
CA ARG A 221 -21.03 -0.74 22.44
C ARG A 221 -19.79 -0.45 23.31
N LEU A 222 -19.97 0.41 24.30
CA LEU A 222 -18.97 0.67 25.34
C LEU A 222 -18.86 -0.48 26.33
N VAL A 223 -17.64 -0.93 26.60
CA VAL A 223 -17.27 -1.94 27.58
C VAL A 223 -16.12 -1.39 28.41
N LEU A 224 -16.45 -0.87 29.60
CA LEU A 224 -15.49 -0.21 30.49
C LEU A 224 -14.41 -1.16 31.03
N SER A 225 -14.69 -2.45 31.08
CA SER A 225 -13.78 -3.49 31.58
C SER A 225 -12.81 -4.03 30.52
N ASP A 226 -12.78 -3.43 29.33
CA ASP A 226 -11.89 -3.87 28.25
C ASP A 226 -10.42 -3.54 28.59
N PRO A 227 -9.48 -4.50 28.47
CA PRO A 227 -8.09 -4.31 28.85
C PRO A 227 -7.40 -3.19 28.07
N MET A 228 -7.69 -3.03 26.77
CA MET A 228 -7.05 -1.99 25.96
C MET A 228 -7.59 -0.60 26.29
N LEU A 229 -8.85 -0.49 26.70
CA LEU A 229 -9.41 0.77 27.21
C LEU A 229 -8.73 1.17 28.54
N LEU A 230 -8.60 0.23 29.48
CA LEU A 230 -7.96 0.48 30.77
C LEU A 230 -6.48 0.87 30.61
N ASP A 231 -5.75 0.17 29.75
CA ASP A 231 -4.35 0.49 29.45
C ASP A 231 -4.20 1.86 28.78
N MET A 232 -5.14 2.24 27.91
CA MET A 232 -5.13 3.56 27.27
C MET A 232 -5.41 4.67 28.28
N LEU A 233 -6.33 4.46 29.22
CA LEU A 233 -6.60 5.41 30.31
C LEU A 233 -5.37 5.59 31.22
N ALA A 234 -4.65 4.50 31.51
CA ALA A 234 -3.43 4.55 32.32
C ALA A 234 -2.25 5.21 31.60
N THR A 235 -2.01 4.83 30.33
CA THR A 235 -0.85 5.30 29.56
C THR A 235 -1.07 6.63 28.85
N ARG A 236 -2.33 7.03 28.62
CA ARG A 236 -2.75 8.16 27.80
C ARG A 236 -2.13 8.17 26.41
N LYS A 237 -1.97 6.99 25.82
CA LYS A 237 -1.41 6.82 24.46
C LYS A 237 -2.41 6.11 23.56
N LEU A 238 -2.34 6.38 22.26
CA LEU A 238 -3.06 5.59 21.28
C LEU A 238 -2.53 4.15 21.31
N LEU A 239 -3.44 3.21 21.57
CA LEU A 239 -3.16 1.77 21.62
C LEU A 239 -3.82 1.04 20.46
N SER A 240 -3.08 0.11 19.88
CA SER A 240 -3.54 -0.85 18.88
C SER A 240 -3.06 -2.25 19.25
N PRO A 241 -3.70 -3.33 18.76
CA PRO A 241 -3.34 -4.72 19.04
C PRO A 241 -1.86 -5.04 18.82
N ALA A 242 -1.21 -4.38 17.86
CA ALA A 242 0.22 -4.56 17.56
C ALA A 242 1.16 -4.07 18.67
N LYS A 243 0.65 -3.29 19.64
CA LYS A 243 1.43 -2.72 20.76
C LYS A 243 1.06 -3.31 22.12
N LEU A 244 0.14 -4.28 22.17
CA LEU A 244 -0.20 -5.00 23.41
C LEU A 244 0.73 -6.18 23.62
N ASP A 245 1.06 -6.47 24.89
CA ASP A 245 1.77 -7.69 25.28
C ASP A 245 0.99 -8.94 24.83
N GLU A 246 1.69 -9.98 24.35
CA GLU A 246 1.12 -11.19 23.73
C GLU A 246 0.01 -11.89 24.57
N ASN A 247 0.03 -11.71 25.90
CA ASN A 247 -0.96 -12.27 26.83
C ASN A 247 -2.29 -11.49 26.88
N ALA A 248 -2.35 -10.23 26.41
CA ALA A 248 -3.51 -9.35 26.45
C ALA A 248 -4.21 -9.18 25.08
N THR A 249 -3.48 -9.43 23.98
CA THR A 249 -3.96 -9.26 22.60
C THR A 249 -5.20 -10.12 22.28
N HIS A 250 -5.37 -11.26 22.96
CA HIS A 250 -6.50 -12.18 22.75
C HIS A 250 -7.77 -11.87 23.58
N LYS A 251 -7.78 -10.79 24.38
CA LYS A 251 -8.91 -10.46 25.29
C LYS A 251 -9.59 -9.12 25.02
N SER A 252 -9.01 -8.26 24.17
CA SER A 252 -9.59 -6.95 23.83
C SER A 252 -10.65 -7.09 22.74
N ARG A 253 -11.83 -6.50 22.95
CA ARG A 253 -12.85 -6.33 21.89
C ARG A 253 -12.45 -5.24 20.91
N TYR A 254 -11.68 -4.27 21.38
CA TYR A 254 -11.31 -3.10 20.62
C TYR A 254 -10.04 -3.31 19.80
N GLN A 255 -10.02 -2.75 18.60
CA GLN A 255 -8.87 -2.75 17.68
C GLN A 255 -8.11 -1.42 17.70
N LEU A 256 -8.72 -0.34 18.20
CA LEU A 256 -8.05 0.93 18.34
C LEU A 256 -8.67 1.75 19.48
N CYS A 257 -7.85 2.27 20.38
CA CYS A 257 -8.25 3.16 21.46
C CYS A 257 -7.44 4.44 21.33
N ILE A 258 -8.12 5.58 21.14
CA ILE A 258 -7.50 6.87 20.88
C ILE A 258 -7.89 7.85 22.00
N PRO A 259 -6.93 8.31 22.82
CA PRO A 259 -7.18 9.36 23.80
C PRO A 259 -7.24 10.73 23.12
N LEU A 260 -8.15 11.58 23.56
CA LEU A 260 -8.22 12.99 23.16
C LEU A 260 -7.60 13.84 24.27
N LEU A 261 -6.33 14.18 24.12
CA LEU A 261 -5.58 14.98 25.08
C LEU A 261 -5.48 16.44 24.62
N ASP A 262 -5.89 17.37 25.48
CA ASP A 262 -5.74 18.79 25.20
C ASP A 262 -4.29 19.27 25.44
N THR A 263 -4.07 20.56 25.17
CA THR A 263 -2.77 21.22 25.33
C THR A 263 -2.25 21.20 26.78
N HIS A 264 -3.13 21.03 27.78
CA HIS A 264 -2.75 20.83 29.19
C HIS A 264 -2.53 19.34 29.55
N LYS A 265 -2.56 18.43 28.57
CA LYS A 265 -2.48 16.96 28.75
C LYS A 265 -3.62 16.39 29.58
N THR A 266 -4.75 17.09 29.62
CA THR A 266 -5.98 16.60 30.25
C THR A 266 -6.77 15.78 29.24
N LEU A 267 -7.35 14.68 29.71
CA LEU A 267 -8.13 13.77 28.87
C LEU A 267 -9.55 14.32 28.75
N GLN A 268 -9.90 14.83 27.57
CA GLN A 268 -11.22 15.43 27.29
C GLN A 268 -12.22 14.40 26.74
N GLY A 269 -11.72 13.33 26.15
CA GLY A 269 -12.55 12.30 25.54
C GLY A 269 -11.75 11.09 25.10
N VAL A 270 -12.46 10.07 24.65
CA VAL A 270 -11.87 8.85 24.10
C VAL A 270 -12.64 8.42 22.86
N VAL A 271 -11.91 7.97 21.84
CA VAL A 271 -12.48 7.28 20.68
C VAL A 271 -12.10 5.83 20.76
N ILE A 272 -13.10 4.96 20.62
CA ILE A 272 -12.95 3.53 20.75
C ILE A 272 -13.47 2.88 19.48
N ALA A 273 -12.63 2.08 18.82
CA ALA A 273 -12.98 1.38 17.60
C ALA A 273 -12.95 -0.14 17.79
N GLU A 274 -14.03 -0.79 17.37
CA GLU A 274 -14.18 -2.24 17.35
C GLU A 274 -13.66 -2.84 16.04
N SER A 275 -13.78 -2.11 14.93
CA SER A 275 -13.28 -2.52 13.62
C SER A 275 -12.52 -1.39 12.94
N ALA A 276 -11.29 -1.69 12.50
CA ALA A 276 -10.49 -0.82 11.67
C ALA A 276 -9.73 -1.63 10.61
N LYS A 277 -9.47 -1.03 9.46
CA LYS A 277 -8.70 -1.66 8.38
C LYS A 277 -7.23 -1.77 8.79
N PHE A 278 -6.77 -2.97 9.14
CA PHE A 278 -5.40 -3.21 9.63
C PHE A 278 -4.30 -2.59 8.74
N PHE A 279 -4.42 -2.70 7.42
CA PHE A 279 -3.43 -2.14 6.48
C PHE A 279 -3.38 -0.60 6.48
N MET A 280 -4.42 0.08 6.99
CA MET A 280 -4.44 1.54 7.17
C MET A 280 -3.79 1.97 8.49
N LEU A 281 -3.54 1.06 9.44
CA LEU A 281 -2.91 1.37 10.73
C LEU A 281 -1.37 1.39 10.64
N THR A 282 -0.85 2.08 9.62
CA THR A 282 0.59 2.32 9.47
C THR A 282 1.10 3.27 10.56
N PRO A 283 2.39 3.24 10.92
CA PRO A 283 2.96 4.20 11.88
C PRO A 283 2.67 5.67 11.53
N ALA A 284 2.67 6.01 10.25
CA ALA A 284 2.33 7.35 9.76
C ALA A 284 0.85 7.70 10.03
N ASN A 285 -0.09 6.82 9.71
CA ASN A 285 -1.50 7.07 9.96
C ASN A 285 -1.83 7.09 11.47
N VAL A 286 -1.17 6.26 12.28
CA VAL A 286 -1.29 6.29 13.75
C VAL A 286 -0.81 7.62 14.32
N ALA A 287 0.29 8.16 13.79
CA ALA A 287 0.78 9.49 14.14
C ALA A 287 -0.26 10.57 13.77
N LEU A 288 -0.83 10.50 12.57
CA LEU A 288 -1.88 11.42 12.12
C LEU A 288 -3.14 11.33 12.99
N LEU A 289 -3.63 10.13 13.31
CA LEU A 289 -4.79 9.94 14.20
C LEU A 289 -4.55 10.59 15.57
N SER A 290 -3.36 10.41 16.12
CA SER A 290 -2.99 11.00 17.41
C SER A 290 -2.97 12.53 17.34
N LEU A 291 -2.35 13.09 16.29
CA LEU A 291 -2.27 14.52 16.06
C LEU A 291 -3.65 15.18 15.92
N VAL A 292 -4.52 14.58 15.10
CA VAL A 292 -5.90 15.07 14.88
C VAL A 292 -6.73 14.97 16.15
N SER A 293 -6.55 13.89 16.92
CA SER A 293 -7.28 13.69 18.18
C SER A 293 -6.88 14.69 19.25
N ASN A 294 -5.58 15.00 19.36
CA ASN A 294 -5.13 16.07 20.26
C ASN A 294 -5.73 17.42 19.83
N HIS A 295 -5.80 17.71 18.52
CA HIS A 295 -6.39 18.97 18.04
C HIS A 295 -7.89 19.04 18.30
N ALA A 296 -8.61 17.93 18.15
CA ALA A 296 -10.01 17.86 18.54
C ALA A 296 -10.21 18.05 20.04
N ALA A 297 -9.31 17.52 20.88
CA ALA A 297 -9.36 17.71 22.33
C ALA A 297 -9.29 19.19 22.73
N ASP A 298 -8.46 19.99 22.07
CA ASP A 298 -8.42 21.45 22.31
C ASP A 298 -9.76 22.12 21.99
N LEU A 299 -10.42 21.69 20.91
CA LEU A 299 -11.72 22.23 20.52
C LEU A 299 -12.81 21.85 21.53
N LEU A 300 -12.68 20.69 22.19
CA LEU A 300 -13.58 20.23 23.23
C LEU A 300 -13.36 20.94 24.57
N SER A 301 -12.14 21.42 24.83
CA SER A 301 -11.78 22.14 26.05
C SER A 301 -12.37 23.56 26.05
N ASP A 302 -13.12 23.92 27.09
CA ASP A 302 -13.76 25.25 27.22
C ASP A 302 -12.79 26.41 27.40
N ALA A 303 -11.56 26.13 27.85
CA ALA A 303 -10.53 27.14 28.10
C ALA A 303 -9.69 27.52 26.87
N ILE A 304 -9.69 26.70 25.80
CA ILE A 304 -8.64 26.69 24.76
C ILE A 304 -9.19 27.16 23.39
N VAL A 305 -10.41 27.70 23.35
CA VAL A 305 -11.07 28.09 22.08
C VAL A 305 -10.63 29.46 21.56
N THR A 306 -9.78 30.20 22.27
CA THR A 306 -9.31 31.53 21.83
C THR A 306 -7.98 31.45 21.10
N PRO A 307 -7.94 31.56 19.76
CA PRO A 307 -6.69 31.48 18.98
C PRO A 307 -5.95 32.82 18.95
N ILE A 308 -6.40 33.78 19.74
CA ILE A 308 -5.86 35.13 19.87
C ILE A 308 -5.59 35.32 21.34
N LEU A 309 -4.34 35.17 21.70
CA LEU A 309 -3.85 35.26 23.05
C LEU A 309 -3.48 36.70 23.35
N GLN A 310 -3.95 37.18 24.49
CA GLN A 310 -3.58 38.48 25.04
C GLN A 310 -2.18 38.40 25.67
N ALA A 311 -1.58 39.56 25.96
CA ALA A 311 -0.23 39.64 26.51
C ALA A 311 -0.05 38.83 27.81
N HIS A 312 -1.09 38.77 28.66
CA HIS A 312 -1.08 38.01 29.92
C HIS A 312 -1.14 36.48 29.74
N GLN A 313 -1.46 35.99 28.54
CA GLN A 313 -1.64 34.55 28.25
C GLN A 313 -0.37 33.89 27.68
N SER A 314 0.81 34.39 28.06
CA SER A 314 2.10 33.84 27.59
C SER A 314 2.27 32.36 27.93
N ALA A 315 1.83 31.92 29.11
CA ALA A 315 1.89 30.52 29.55
C ALA A 315 1.09 29.57 28.63
N LEU A 316 -0.07 30.03 28.12
CA LEU A 316 -0.87 29.27 27.18
C LEU A 316 -0.20 29.20 25.81
N PHE A 317 0.43 30.30 25.35
CA PHE A 317 1.21 30.30 24.11
C PHE A 317 2.41 29.34 24.19
N LEU A 318 3.13 29.33 25.31
CA LEU A 318 4.22 28.39 25.55
C LEU A 318 3.73 26.93 25.53
N SER A 319 2.53 26.67 26.05
CA SER A 319 1.94 25.33 25.99
C SER A 319 1.63 24.88 24.54
N TYR A 320 1.17 25.80 23.68
CA TYR A 320 1.03 25.53 22.24
C TYR A 320 2.38 25.30 21.55
N LEU A 321 3.43 26.02 21.96
CA LEU A 321 4.79 25.84 21.43
C LEU A 321 5.36 24.48 21.82
N ASP A 322 5.27 24.10 23.09
CA ASP A 322 5.68 22.79 23.61
C ASP A 322 4.96 21.65 22.89
N ARG A 323 3.68 21.85 22.60
CA ARG A 323 2.87 20.91 21.84
C ARG A 323 3.32 20.81 20.38
N ALA A 324 3.63 21.92 19.73
CA ALA A 324 4.16 21.92 18.37
C ALA A 324 5.51 21.17 18.30
N GLU A 325 6.39 21.37 19.29
CA GLU A 325 7.64 20.62 19.45
C GLU A 325 7.39 19.11 19.66
N TYR A 326 6.41 18.77 20.52
CA TYR A 326 6.00 17.38 20.74
C TYR A 326 5.52 16.73 19.44
N ASN A 327 4.66 17.42 18.69
CA ASN A 327 4.10 16.93 17.43
C ASN A 327 5.18 16.71 16.36
N LYS A 328 6.18 17.60 16.28
CA LYS A 328 7.32 17.41 15.40
C LYS A 328 8.14 16.18 15.79
N ARG A 329 8.46 16.00 17.08
CA ARG A 329 9.25 14.86 17.57
C ARG A 329 8.56 13.51 17.43
N HIS A 330 7.26 13.45 17.71
CA HIS A 330 6.54 12.18 17.78
C HIS A 330 5.80 11.83 16.48
N TYR A 331 5.41 12.84 15.70
CA TYR A 331 4.58 12.67 14.50
C TYR A 331 5.21 13.24 13.22
N GLY A 332 6.39 13.88 13.31
CA GLY A 332 7.05 14.48 12.15
C GLY A 332 6.35 15.71 11.58
N ALA A 333 5.39 16.27 12.32
CA ALA A 333 4.56 17.37 11.84
C ALA A 333 5.30 18.72 11.96
N ASP A 334 5.61 19.34 10.82
CA ASP A 334 6.30 20.63 10.78
C ASP A 334 5.47 21.74 11.42
N SER A 335 6.12 22.63 12.15
CA SER A 335 5.51 23.84 12.68
C SER A 335 6.50 24.98 12.54
N THR A 336 5.99 26.16 12.23
CA THR A 336 6.81 27.34 11.96
C THR A 336 6.33 28.52 12.80
N LEU A 337 7.26 29.35 13.24
CA LEU A 337 6.98 30.57 13.98
C LEU A 337 7.33 31.80 13.13
N VAL A 338 6.45 32.80 13.17
CA VAL A 338 6.67 34.12 12.54
C VAL A 338 6.39 35.18 13.60
N VAL A 339 7.28 36.18 13.71
CA VAL A 339 7.11 37.28 14.67
C VAL A 339 7.13 38.60 13.91
N CYS A 340 6.12 39.44 14.14
CA CYS A 340 6.05 40.79 13.61
C CYS A 340 6.26 41.79 14.75
N ILE A 341 7.22 42.69 14.63
CA ILE A 341 7.53 43.71 15.65
C ILE A 341 7.32 45.09 15.04
N ASP A 342 6.46 45.88 15.66
CA ASP A 342 6.27 47.29 15.33
C ASP A 342 7.35 48.12 16.04
N THR A 343 8.37 48.52 15.28
CA THR A 343 9.55 49.21 15.83
C THR A 343 9.25 50.63 16.31
N ASN A 344 8.23 51.27 15.73
CA ASN A 344 7.84 52.66 15.97
C ASN A 344 6.68 52.78 16.98
N GLY A 345 5.96 51.67 17.25
CA GLY A 345 4.86 51.60 18.21
C GLY A 345 3.56 52.29 17.75
N ALA A 346 3.56 52.88 16.56
CA ALA A 346 2.43 53.63 15.98
C ALA A 346 1.41 52.71 15.25
N HIS A 347 1.79 51.47 14.94
CA HIS A 347 1.07 50.59 14.02
C HIS A 347 0.37 49.42 14.73
N LYS A 348 0.10 49.54 16.05
CA LYS A 348 -0.63 48.52 16.83
C LYS A 348 -1.93 48.07 16.15
N LYS A 349 -2.73 49.03 15.65
CA LYS A 349 -4.01 48.74 14.98
C LYS A 349 -3.83 47.92 13.69
N SER A 350 -2.72 48.11 12.98
CA SER A 350 -2.38 47.35 11.78
C SER A 350 -1.99 45.91 12.14
N LEU A 351 -1.22 45.72 13.21
CA LEU A 351 -0.92 44.39 13.76
C LEU A 351 -2.19 43.66 14.22
N ASP A 352 -3.07 44.34 14.96
CA ASP A 352 -4.35 43.77 15.40
C ASP A 352 -5.26 43.43 14.20
N SER A 353 -5.15 44.16 13.08
CA SER A 353 -5.91 43.86 11.86
C SER A 353 -5.45 42.57 11.15
N ILE A 354 -4.19 42.14 11.31
CA ILE A 354 -3.69 40.87 10.76
C ILE A 354 -4.47 39.69 11.33
N VAL A 355 -4.89 39.79 12.59
CA VAL A 355 -5.65 38.75 13.28
C VAL A 355 -6.98 38.45 12.58
N ASN A 356 -7.59 39.43 11.92
CA ASN A 356 -8.83 39.25 11.15
C ASN A 356 -8.65 38.34 9.92
N TYR A 357 -7.42 38.17 9.44
CA TYR A 357 -7.09 37.30 8.31
C TYR A 357 -6.62 35.89 8.74
N ARG A 358 -6.84 35.54 10.01
CA ARG A 358 -6.53 34.22 10.58
C ARG A 358 -7.10 33.10 9.72
N ARG A 359 -6.31 32.03 9.55
CA ARG A 359 -6.74 30.81 8.90
C ARG A 359 -6.65 29.62 9.85
N GLY A 360 -7.75 28.86 9.94
CA GLY A 360 -7.76 27.56 10.60
C GLY A 360 -7.22 27.55 12.02
N ALA A 361 -6.15 26.78 12.24
CA ALA A 361 -5.55 26.48 13.54
C ALA A 361 -4.34 27.36 13.91
N ASP A 362 -4.11 28.45 13.16
CA ASP A 362 -3.01 29.38 13.44
C ASP A 362 -3.26 30.08 14.79
N VAL A 363 -2.23 30.12 15.65
CA VAL A 363 -2.31 30.71 17.00
C VAL A 363 -1.56 32.04 17.01
N TYR A 364 -2.26 33.09 17.40
CA TYR A 364 -1.76 34.46 17.47
C TYR A 364 -1.57 34.85 18.92
N TRP A 365 -0.45 35.47 19.26
CA TRP A 365 -0.20 36.05 20.57
C TRP A 365 0.25 37.50 20.42
N SER A 366 -0.58 38.41 20.92
CA SER A 366 -0.30 39.85 20.93
C SER A 366 0.42 40.20 22.23
N CYS A 367 1.67 40.63 22.12
CA CYS A 367 2.54 40.89 23.27
C CYS A 367 3.34 42.18 23.08
N ARG A 368 4.15 42.53 24.08
CA ARG A 368 5.10 43.64 24.00
C ARG A 368 6.50 43.13 24.25
N THR A 369 7.47 43.63 23.47
CA THR A 369 8.89 43.34 23.72
C THR A 369 9.33 43.97 25.04
N LYS A 370 10.49 43.55 25.58
CA LYS A 370 11.15 44.21 26.72
C LYS A 370 11.38 45.72 26.49
N HIS A 371 11.48 46.14 25.24
CA HIS A 371 11.62 47.54 24.82
C HIS A 371 10.27 48.28 24.66
N ARG A 372 9.16 47.70 25.13
CA ARG A 372 7.78 48.24 25.03
C ARG A 372 7.25 48.42 23.60
N GLN A 373 7.84 47.75 22.62
CA GLN A 373 7.32 47.72 21.26
C GLN A 373 6.19 46.70 21.16
N ASN A 374 5.17 46.97 20.34
CA ASN A 374 4.08 46.01 20.12
C ASN A 374 4.58 44.89 19.20
N ALA A 375 4.31 43.64 19.56
CA ALA A 375 4.71 42.47 18.80
C ALA A 375 3.53 41.51 18.63
N LEU A 376 3.46 40.88 17.47
CA LEU A 376 2.51 39.82 17.16
C LEU A 376 3.29 38.56 16.82
N VAL A 377 3.17 37.56 17.68
CA VAL A 377 3.74 36.24 17.47
C VAL A 377 2.69 35.36 16.83
N VAL A 378 3.04 34.70 15.73
CA VAL A 378 2.17 33.79 15.00
C VAL A 378 2.82 32.42 14.95
N LEU A 379 2.24 31.47 15.67
CA LEU A 379 2.55 30.06 15.53
C LEU A 379 1.68 29.50 14.41
N LEU A 380 2.32 28.86 13.44
CA LEU A 380 1.68 28.20 12.32
C LEU A 380 1.87 26.68 12.47
N PRO A 381 0.95 25.96 13.14
CA PRO A 381 1.02 24.51 13.27
C PRO A 381 0.87 23.82 11.90
N LEU A 382 1.51 22.67 11.74
CA LEU A 382 1.40 21.84 10.51
C LEU A 382 1.86 22.58 9.24
N THR A 383 2.84 23.48 9.39
CA THR A 383 3.33 24.38 8.33
C THR A 383 4.80 24.14 8.08
N THR A 384 5.12 23.82 6.83
CA THR A 384 6.50 23.76 6.36
C THR A 384 7.09 25.17 6.25
N ILE A 385 8.43 25.27 6.19
CA ILE A 385 9.13 26.54 5.98
C ILE A 385 8.66 27.19 4.67
N TYR A 386 8.47 26.41 3.61
CA TYR A 386 8.02 26.88 2.31
C TYR A 386 6.63 27.53 2.37
N ASP A 387 5.67 26.87 3.01
CA ASP A 387 4.31 27.40 3.17
C ASP A 387 4.30 28.65 4.06
N ALA A 388 5.17 28.69 5.07
CA ALA A 388 5.33 29.86 5.93
C ALA A 388 5.93 31.06 5.18
N GLN A 389 6.82 30.86 4.20
CA GLN A 389 7.28 31.94 3.32
C GLN A 389 6.14 32.53 2.50
N GLN A 390 5.22 31.70 1.99
CA GLN A 390 4.02 32.18 1.30
C GLN A 390 3.08 32.95 2.24
N TYR A 391 2.95 32.51 3.50
CA TYR A 391 2.23 33.25 4.53
C TYR A 391 2.86 34.63 4.76
N ILE A 392 4.18 34.71 4.93
CA ILE A 392 4.90 35.98 5.12
C ILE A 392 4.72 36.91 3.92
N LYS A 393 4.79 36.38 2.69
CA LYS A 393 4.54 37.18 1.48
C LYS A 393 3.16 37.82 1.49
N ARG A 394 2.12 37.05 1.81
CA ARG A 394 0.74 37.56 1.94
C ARG A 394 0.60 38.54 3.09
N LEU A 395 1.30 38.31 4.20
CA LEU A 395 1.29 39.22 5.35
C LEU A 395 1.91 40.57 4.97
N LYS A 396 3.02 40.58 4.22
CA LYS A 396 3.62 41.80 3.67
C LYS A 396 2.67 42.55 2.73
N GLU A 397 1.99 41.83 1.84
CA GLU A 397 0.97 42.42 0.94
C GLU A 397 -0.17 43.06 1.74
N LEU A 398 -0.70 42.38 2.76
CA LEU A 398 -1.74 42.93 3.65
C LEU A 398 -1.27 44.16 4.41
N LEU A 399 -0.07 44.11 4.99
CA LEU A 399 0.53 45.25 5.70
C LEU A 399 0.70 46.47 4.79
N SER A 400 1.13 46.26 3.54
CA SER A 400 1.29 47.33 2.55
C SER A 400 -0.02 48.03 2.16
N LEU A 401 -1.17 47.34 2.29
CA LEU A 401 -2.48 47.94 2.06
C LEU A 401 -2.96 48.76 3.27
N THR A 402 -2.56 48.38 4.48
CA THR A 402 -2.96 49.07 5.72
C THR A 402 -2.03 50.21 6.13
N ILE A 403 -0.76 50.19 5.70
CA ILE A 403 0.27 51.15 6.10
C ILE A 403 0.71 51.94 4.87
N THR A 404 0.28 53.20 4.80
CA THR A 404 0.47 54.10 3.64
C THR A 404 1.83 54.80 3.61
N SER A 405 2.65 54.69 4.67
CA SER A 405 3.94 55.37 4.82
C SER A 405 4.99 54.41 5.38
N ASP A 406 6.13 54.30 4.68
CA ASP A 406 7.33 53.50 4.96
C ASP A 406 7.09 52.07 5.50
N SER A 407 7.16 51.09 4.60
CA SER A 407 7.07 49.65 4.89
C SER A 407 8.18 49.09 5.79
N ASN A 408 9.08 49.94 6.30
CA ASN A 408 10.22 49.55 7.14
C ASN A 408 9.91 49.64 8.64
N ASP A 409 8.73 50.10 9.03
CA ASP A 409 8.36 50.26 10.45
C ASP A 409 8.01 48.94 11.15
N ILE A 410 7.66 47.90 10.40
CA ILE A 410 7.36 46.55 10.92
C ILE A 410 8.45 45.58 10.49
N ASP A 411 9.19 45.07 11.47
CA ASP A 411 10.17 44.01 11.24
C ASP A 411 9.48 42.64 11.33
N ILE A 412 9.72 41.77 10.34
CA ILE A 412 9.14 40.42 10.29
C ILE A 412 10.28 39.42 10.43
N LEU A 413 10.37 38.81 11.60
CA LEU A 413 11.32 37.78 11.94
C LEU A 413 10.75 36.40 11.59
N GLY A 414 11.49 35.62 10.81
CA GLY A 414 11.12 34.28 10.37
C GLY A 414 11.10 34.12 8.85
N PRO A 415 10.70 32.94 8.35
CA PRO A 415 10.08 31.83 9.09
C PRO A 415 11.11 31.06 9.94
N LEU A 416 10.82 30.87 11.23
CA LEU A 416 11.65 30.09 12.15
C LEU A 416 11.10 28.67 12.28
N SER A 417 11.91 27.67 11.97
CA SER A 417 11.54 26.26 12.11
C SER A 417 11.68 25.81 13.55
N LEU A 418 10.63 25.16 14.10
CA LEU A 418 10.70 24.57 15.44
C LEU A 418 11.69 23.40 15.56
N GLU A 419 12.26 22.90 14.47
CA GLU A 419 13.30 21.86 14.50
C GLU A 419 14.71 22.44 14.50
N GLN A 420 14.96 23.42 13.63
CA GLN A 420 16.30 23.94 13.37
C GLN A 420 16.62 25.14 14.26
N ASP A 421 15.63 25.97 14.56
CA ASP A 421 15.82 27.29 15.15
C ASP A 421 15.40 27.37 16.64
N ILE A 422 15.29 26.22 17.33
CA ILE A 422 14.82 26.16 18.74
C ILE A 422 15.56 27.14 19.65
N LYS A 423 16.89 27.25 19.50
CA LYS A 423 17.70 28.17 20.31
C LYS A 423 17.34 29.63 20.05
N GLN A 424 17.12 29.99 18.79
CA GLN A 424 16.72 31.33 18.39
C GLN A 424 15.30 31.63 18.86
N ILE A 425 14.37 30.68 18.71
CA ILE A 425 12.99 30.78 19.22
C ILE A 425 12.99 31.03 20.73
N LYS A 426 13.78 30.28 21.50
CA LYS A 426 13.88 30.48 22.96
C LYS A 426 14.43 31.85 23.34
N SER A 427 15.45 32.33 22.61
CA SER A 427 15.98 33.69 22.80
C SER A 427 14.92 34.74 22.51
N LEU A 428 14.18 34.58 21.41
CA LEU A 428 13.13 35.49 20.98
C LEU A 428 11.96 35.51 21.96
N MET A 429 11.53 34.35 22.47
CA MET A 429 10.49 34.26 23.51
C MET A 429 10.91 34.97 24.80
N ASN A 430 12.19 34.92 25.18
CA ASN A 430 12.72 35.66 26.32
C ASN A 430 12.71 37.19 26.07
N GLU A 431 13.06 37.63 24.87
CA GLU A 431 12.98 39.05 24.48
C GLU A 431 11.54 39.59 24.47
N LEU A 432 10.58 38.74 24.13
CA LEU A 432 9.15 39.02 24.12
C LEU A 432 8.50 38.92 25.51
N GLY A 433 9.28 38.63 26.57
CA GLY A 433 8.78 38.55 27.94
C GLY A 433 7.90 37.33 28.22
N ALA A 434 7.97 36.27 27.40
CA ALA A 434 7.11 35.10 27.55
C ALA A 434 7.30 34.37 28.90
N TYR A 435 8.49 34.48 29.49
CA TYR A 435 8.88 33.84 30.75
C TYR A 435 8.86 34.77 31.97
N ASP A 436 8.56 36.05 31.78
CA ASP A 436 8.56 37.04 32.86
C ASP A 436 7.14 37.13 33.46
N GLU A 437 6.88 36.42 34.56
CA GLU A 437 5.60 36.47 35.30
C GLU A 437 5.23 37.89 35.78
N ASN A 438 6.22 38.80 35.88
CA ASN A 438 6.03 40.18 36.35
C ASN A 438 5.47 41.16 35.30
N LEU A 439 5.40 40.78 34.02
CA LEU A 439 4.78 41.62 32.98
C LEU A 439 3.24 41.49 32.96
N ALA A 440 2.68 40.52 33.69
CA ALA A 440 1.24 40.27 33.79
C ALA A 440 0.47 41.23 34.72
N VAL A 441 1.15 42.11 35.47
CA VAL A 441 0.54 42.88 36.58
C VAL A 441 0.20 44.34 36.24
N TYR A 442 0.53 44.85 35.04
CA TYR A 442 0.32 46.28 34.72
C TYR A 442 -0.57 46.53 33.48
N SER A 443 -1.72 45.88 33.40
CA SER A 443 -2.77 46.26 32.43
C SER A 443 -4.18 46.40 32.99
N ASP A 444 -4.36 46.33 34.32
CA ASP A 444 -5.68 46.51 34.96
C ASP A 444 -5.96 47.95 35.43
N ASP A 445 -5.09 48.91 35.11
CA ASP A 445 -5.44 50.33 35.26
C ASP A 445 -5.82 50.92 33.89
N LEU A 446 -7.12 51.25 33.79
CA LEU A 446 -7.85 51.98 32.73
C LEU A 446 -8.59 51.10 31.70
N ILE A 447 -9.78 50.62 32.08
CA ILE A 447 -11.09 51.24 31.77
C ILE A 447 -12.15 50.71 32.74
#